data_AF-A0A3D8P3C4-F1
#
_entry.id   AF-A0A3D8P3C4-F1
#
_cell.length_a   1.000
_cell.length_b   1.000
_cell.length_c   1.000
_cell.angle_alpha   90.00
_cell.angle_beta   90.00
_cell.angle_gamma   90.00
#
_symmetry.space_group_name_H-M   'P 1'
#
loop_
_entity.id
_entity.type
_entity.pdbx_description
1 polymer ?
#
loop_
_entity_poly.entity_id
_entity_poly.type
_entity_poly.pdbx_seq_one_letter_code
_entity_poly.pdbx_strand_id
1 'polypeptide(L)'
;MLSRKVSLVLPPPHLGDNRADAERCLAVLPFREVEMPLSVLRHLPRVLREGNWKVTVTLGARTGGGWRLLAVEPGDTTARHWGVAVDGGTTTLVASLIDFNTGEAKATASCLNAQVRVAEDLLTRLQLSEEPGVREQLTRLLRESVNRLVQELASRAGISPEEITALAFSGNTAMTHFFLGLDPSHLCREPYLPVVNNPSFYRNREELNLVIHPEAVIYCLPNVGSYVGGDALAGILVSGMHRREAVSLLVDIGTNAELVLGNREWLVAAAGAAGPALEGGVVEAGTRAGPGAVDRVWVDPSTGEIRYRVIGGGKVKGLCGSAVVDLLAGLVLAGIIDRAGRFTNGRKEIEVVSAEETEQGRPLILSQKDVKNFLRTKGAMTAAIERLQEAVGIGFKDIEYFFVAGAFGEHLDVEAAVTLGLYPDLSRERIILLGNASLEGARRALLDEKAREELVSIGQKLTYIELNADQKFMDRFVGAQFFPHTDLELYPTVRERLRAAGRLKE
;
A
#
# COMPACT_ATOMS: atom_id res chain seq x y z
N MET A 1 -3.38 8.99 18.94
CA MET A 1 -3.76 7.56 18.96
C MET A 1 -5.26 7.43 18.82
N LEU A 2 -5.72 6.39 18.11
CA LEU A 2 -7.14 6.04 17.96
C LEU A 2 -7.76 5.47 19.23
N SER A 3 -6.95 4.81 20.07
CA SER A 3 -7.39 4.25 21.34
C SER A 3 -6.45 4.70 22.45
N ARG A 4 -6.96 4.81 23.68
CA ARG A 4 -6.18 5.12 24.90
C ARG A 4 -6.65 4.23 26.04
N LYS A 5 -5.70 3.80 26.88
CA LYS A 5 -5.99 2.99 28.06
C LYS A 5 -5.45 3.69 29.31
N VAL A 6 -6.27 3.90 30.33
CA VAL A 6 -5.91 4.67 31.53
C VAL A 6 -6.33 3.93 32.80
N SER A 7 -5.41 3.74 33.74
CA SER A 7 -5.73 3.24 35.08
C SER A 7 -6.26 4.38 35.96
N LEU A 8 -7.35 4.11 36.66
CA LEU A 8 -8.06 5.04 37.52
C LEU A 8 -8.21 4.44 38.91
N VAL A 9 -8.11 5.28 39.92
CA VAL A 9 -8.50 4.97 41.30
C VAL A 9 -9.68 5.84 41.65
N LEU A 10 -10.84 5.22 41.83
CA LEU A 10 -12.10 5.88 42.14
C LEU A 10 -12.27 5.93 43.67
N PRO A 11 -12.82 7.03 44.23
CA PRO A 11 -13.16 7.06 45.64
C PRO A 11 -14.31 6.08 45.91
N PRO A 12 -14.20 5.17 46.91
CA PRO A 12 -15.28 4.24 47.23
C PRO A 12 -16.54 4.99 47.68
N PRO A 13 -17.75 4.47 47.40
CA PRO A 13 -19.00 5.09 47.80
C PRO A 13 -19.18 5.04 49.32
N HIS A 14 -19.75 6.10 49.87
CA HIS A 14 -20.16 6.19 51.27
C HIS A 14 -21.35 7.15 51.40
N LEU A 15 -21.97 7.25 52.58
CA LEU A 15 -23.17 8.09 52.76
C LEU A 15 -22.97 9.58 52.38
N GLY A 16 -21.73 10.10 52.48
CA GLY A 16 -21.40 11.47 52.05
C GLY A 16 -21.09 11.64 50.55
N ASP A 17 -21.06 10.55 49.77
CA ASP A 17 -20.79 10.53 48.33
C ASP A 17 -21.49 9.32 47.70
N ASN A 18 -22.79 9.49 47.43
CA ASN A 18 -23.70 8.52 46.86
C ASN A 18 -23.86 8.66 45.33
N ARG A 19 -22.92 9.32 44.65
CA ARG A 19 -22.91 9.45 43.18
C ARG A 19 -23.01 8.08 42.50
N ALA A 20 -23.70 8.06 41.36
CA ALA A 20 -23.83 6.87 40.53
C ALA A 20 -22.46 6.39 40.03
N ASP A 21 -22.33 5.09 39.76
CA ASP A 21 -21.07 4.48 39.30
C ASP A 21 -20.53 5.14 38.01
N ALA A 22 -21.42 5.51 37.08
CA ALA A 22 -21.07 6.21 35.85
C ALA A 22 -20.50 7.61 36.13
N GLU A 23 -21.17 8.41 36.96
CA GLU A 23 -20.71 9.75 37.36
C GLU A 23 -19.38 9.68 38.11
N ARG A 24 -19.23 8.70 39.00
CA ARG A 24 -18.00 8.45 39.76
C ARG A 24 -16.83 8.13 38.84
N CYS A 25 -17.05 7.32 37.81
CA CYS A 25 -16.05 7.01 36.80
C CYS A 25 -15.71 8.23 35.94
N LEU A 26 -16.71 8.92 35.39
CA LEU A 26 -16.52 10.10 34.54
C LEU A 26 -15.84 11.26 35.29
N ALA A 27 -16.10 11.44 36.58
CA ALA A 27 -15.55 12.52 37.39
C ALA A 27 -14.02 12.45 37.57
N VAL A 28 -13.41 11.28 37.42
CA VAL A 28 -11.95 11.09 37.56
C VAL A 28 -11.24 10.89 36.22
N LEU A 29 -11.98 10.87 35.09
CA LEU A 29 -11.37 10.74 33.78
C LEU A 29 -10.59 12.01 33.41
N PRO A 30 -9.37 11.89 32.88
CA PRO A 30 -8.59 13.05 32.45
C PRO A 30 -9.04 13.61 31.09
N PHE A 31 -10.15 13.12 30.54
CA PHE A 31 -10.66 13.49 29.22
C PHE A 31 -12.00 14.19 29.35
N ARG A 32 -12.20 15.21 28.52
CA ARG A 32 -13.49 15.88 28.35
C ARG A 32 -14.29 15.18 27.26
N GLU A 33 -15.61 15.33 27.29
CA GLU A 33 -16.52 14.82 26.25
C GLU A 33 -16.39 13.30 26.01
N VAL A 34 -16.60 12.53 27.08
CA VAL A 34 -16.58 11.06 27.04
C VAL A 34 -18.00 10.51 26.98
N GLU A 35 -18.32 9.80 25.90
CA GLU A 35 -19.55 9.01 25.81
C GLU A 35 -19.37 7.65 26.48
N MET A 36 -20.32 7.28 27.35
CA MET A 36 -20.38 5.95 27.95
C MET A 36 -21.54 5.16 27.34
N PRO A 37 -21.27 4.17 26.48
CA PRO A 37 -22.33 3.40 25.84
C PRO A 37 -23.04 2.46 26.81
N LEU A 38 -24.27 2.06 26.44
CA LEU A 38 -25.07 1.13 27.23
C LEU A 38 -24.35 -0.21 27.48
N SER A 39 -23.55 -0.68 26.52
CA SER A 39 -22.74 -1.89 26.67
C SER A 39 -21.77 -1.81 27.86
N VAL A 40 -21.14 -0.66 28.09
CA VAL A 40 -20.29 -0.41 29.26
C VAL A 40 -21.12 -0.26 30.54
N LEU A 41 -22.20 0.52 30.50
CA LEU A 41 -23.08 0.77 31.66
C LEU A 41 -23.63 -0.53 32.26
N ARG A 42 -23.96 -1.53 31.43
CA ARG A 42 -24.49 -2.83 31.86
C ARG A 42 -23.53 -3.62 32.76
N HIS A 43 -22.23 -3.40 32.65
CA HIS A 43 -21.22 -4.16 33.38
C HIS A 43 -20.47 -3.32 34.42
N LEU A 44 -20.57 -1.99 34.34
CA LEU A 44 -19.81 -1.05 35.16
C LEU A 44 -19.92 -1.33 36.68
N PRO A 45 -21.11 -1.53 37.28
CA PRO A 45 -21.19 -1.72 38.74
C PRO A 45 -20.41 -2.93 39.23
N ARG A 46 -20.44 -4.03 38.46
CA ARG A 46 -19.72 -5.26 38.79
C ARG A 46 -18.22 -5.02 38.73
N VAL A 47 -17.73 -4.45 37.63
CA VAL A 47 -16.30 -4.24 37.39
C VAL A 47 -15.67 -3.30 38.42
N LEU A 48 -16.35 -2.20 38.79
CA LEU A 48 -15.83 -1.27 39.80
C LEU A 48 -15.60 -1.96 41.16
N ARG A 49 -16.51 -2.86 41.55
CA ARG A 49 -16.44 -3.59 42.82
C ARG A 49 -15.39 -4.70 42.77
N GLU A 50 -15.32 -5.46 41.67
CA GLU A 50 -14.28 -6.48 41.46
C GLU A 50 -12.87 -5.87 41.48
N GLY A 51 -12.70 -4.65 40.94
CA GLY A 51 -11.45 -3.92 40.97
C GLY A 51 -11.12 -3.22 42.29
N ASN A 52 -11.97 -3.33 43.32
CA ASN A 52 -11.86 -2.55 44.55
C ASN A 52 -11.68 -1.05 44.28
N TRP A 53 -12.46 -0.52 43.34
CA TRP A 53 -12.42 0.87 42.87
C TRP A 53 -11.11 1.27 42.17
N LYS A 54 -10.23 0.32 41.86
CA LYS A 54 -9.13 0.49 40.91
C LYS A 54 -9.50 -0.23 39.61
N VAL A 55 -9.60 0.52 38.52
CA VAL A 55 -10.00 0.00 37.21
C VAL A 55 -9.16 0.60 36.10
N THR A 56 -9.17 -0.04 34.95
CA THR A 56 -8.64 0.50 33.71
C THR A 56 -9.78 0.78 32.75
N VAL A 57 -9.80 2.00 32.21
CA VAL A 57 -10.72 2.39 31.14
C VAL A 57 -10.02 2.34 29.80
N THR A 58 -10.72 1.86 28.79
CA THR A 58 -10.28 1.91 27.39
C THR A 58 -11.19 2.85 26.61
N LEU A 59 -10.59 3.82 25.92
CA LEU A 59 -11.26 4.89 25.21
C LEU A 59 -10.93 4.82 23.72
N GLY A 60 -11.93 5.03 22.85
CA GLY A 60 -11.77 5.14 21.41
C GLY A 60 -12.07 6.57 20.93
N ALA A 61 -11.32 7.04 19.94
CA ALA A 61 -11.56 8.30 19.26
C ALA A 61 -12.89 8.29 18.49
N ARG A 62 -13.45 9.48 18.26
CA ARG A 62 -14.75 9.65 17.58
C ARG A 62 -14.67 10.72 16.50
N THR A 63 -15.58 10.62 15.53
CA THR A 63 -15.85 11.70 14.57
C THR A 63 -16.25 12.97 15.29
N GLY A 64 -15.65 14.11 14.91
CA GLY A 64 -15.92 15.42 15.51
C GLY A 64 -15.17 15.69 16.82
N GLY A 65 -14.32 14.77 17.28
CA GLY A 65 -13.54 14.91 18.50
C GLY A 65 -14.14 14.16 19.70
N GLY A 66 -13.45 14.23 20.84
CA GLY A 66 -13.84 13.56 22.07
C GLY A 66 -13.57 12.06 22.09
N TRP A 67 -14.13 11.37 23.08
CA TRP A 67 -13.85 9.95 23.35
C TRP A 67 -15.13 9.15 23.59
N ARG A 68 -15.07 7.85 23.30
CA ARG A 68 -16.07 6.86 23.70
C ARG A 68 -15.41 5.82 24.59
N LEU A 69 -16.05 5.44 25.68
CA LEU A 69 -15.63 4.28 26.46
C LEU A 69 -15.91 3.00 25.66
N LEU A 70 -14.87 2.22 25.42
CA LEU A 70 -14.95 0.91 24.77
C LEU A 70 -15.07 -0.20 25.81
N ALA A 71 -14.30 -0.11 26.91
CA ALA A 71 -14.27 -1.11 27.96
C ALA A 71 -13.90 -0.49 29.32
N VAL A 72 -14.29 -1.18 30.39
CA VAL A 72 -13.79 -0.96 31.75
C VAL A 72 -13.40 -2.33 32.30
N GLU A 73 -12.18 -2.44 32.82
CA GLU A 73 -11.55 -3.67 33.31
C GLU A 73 -11.12 -3.50 34.77
N PRO A 74 -11.22 -4.53 35.63
CA PRO A 74 -10.75 -4.42 37.01
C PRO A 74 -9.22 -4.39 37.08
N GLY A 75 -8.66 -3.61 38.01
CA GLY A 75 -7.22 -3.51 38.24
C GLY A 75 -6.51 -2.56 37.27
N ASP A 76 -5.23 -2.84 37.00
CA ASP A 76 -4.42 -2.12 36.03
C ASP A 76 -4.04 -3.03 34.86
N THR A 77 -4.68 -2.81 33.72
CA THR A 77 -4.43 -3.55 32.47
C THR A 77 -3.80 -2.68 31.38
N THR A 78 -3.25 -1.51 31.74
CA THR A 78 -2.66 -0.53 30.80
C THR A 78 -1.50 -1.09 29.98
N ALA A 79 -0.75 -2.04 30.52
CA ALA A 79 0.38 -2.67 29.83
C ALA A 79 -0.03 -3.48 28.58
N ARG A 80 -1.32 -3.83 28.42
CA ARG A 80 -1.85 -4.62 27.30
C ARG A 80 -2.83 -3.79 26.51
N HIS A 81 -2.36 -3.18 25.42
CA HIS A 81 -3.17 -2.27 24.60
C HIS A 81 -2.77 -2.36 23.13
N TRP A 82 -3.70 -2.86 22.32
CA TRP A 82 -3.40 -3.28 20.95
C TRP A 82 -4.32 -2.64 19.92
N GLY A 83 -3.76 -2.39 18.74
CA GLY A 83 -4.49 -2.01 17.54
C GLY A 83 -3.93 -2.72 16.30
N VAL A 84 -4.65 -2.69 15.19
CA VAL A 84 -4.22 -3.31 13.93
C VAL A 84 -4.16 -2.27 12.82
N ALA A 85 -3.06 -2.22 12.09
CA ALA A 85 -2.96 -1.49 10.84
C ALA A 85 -3.14 -2.49 9.68
N VAL A 86 -3.96 -2.14 8.68
CA VAL A 86 -4.28 -2.99 7.53
C VAL A 86 -4.04 -2.23 6.24
N ASP A 87 -3.25 -2.82 5.36
CA ASP A 87 -3.16 -2.50 3.93
C ASP A 87 -4.06 -3.47 3.15
N GLY A 88 -5.14 -2.94 2.63
CA GLY A 88 -6.22 -3.64 1.92
C GLY A 88 -5.99 -3.67 0.42
N GLY A 89 -4.91 -4.28 -0.05
CA GLY A 89 -4.60 -4.35 -1.48
C GLY A 89 -5.58 -5.22 -2.29
N THR A 90 -5.65 -4.95 -3.59
CA THR A 90 -6.51 -5.70 -4.53
C THR A 90 -6.12 -7.18 -4.60
N THR A 91 -4.83 -7.49 -4.56
CA THR A 91 -4.29 -8.86 -4.66
C THR A 91 -3.88 -9.43 -3.31
N THR A 92 -3.18 -8.62 -2.51
CA THR A 92 -2.59 -9.04 -1.23
C THR A 92 -3.07 -8.10 -0.14
N LEU A 93 -3.47 -8.66 1.01
CA LEU A 93 -3.66 -7.88 2.23
C LEU A 93 -2.45 -8.08 3.13
N VAL A 94 -2.02 -7.00 3.78
CA VAL A 94 -0.97 -7.04 4.81
C VAL A 94 -1.52 -6.37 6.06
N ALA A 95 -1.30 -6.97 7.22
CA ALA A 95 -1.72 -6.39 8.50
C ALA A 95 -0.61 -6.50 9.54
N SER A 96 -0.52 -5.49 10.41
CA SER A 96 0.40 -5.47 11.55
C SER A 96 -0.32 -5.21 12.86
N LEU A 97 -0.02 -6.02 13.87
CA LEU A 97 -0.46 -5.81 15.24
C LEU A 97 0.48 -4.81 15.91
N ILE A 98 -0.09 -3.69 16.36
CA ILE A 98 0.64 -2.57 16.92
C ILE A 98 0.37 -2.50 18.43
N ASP A 99 1.44 -2.40 19.19
CA ASP A 99 1.39 -2.06 20.61
C ASP A 99 1.20 -0.55 20.76
N PHE A 100 0.11 -0.11 21.38
CA PHE A 100 -0.14 1.32 21.58
C PHE A 100 0.84 1.97 22.56
N ASN A 101 1.44 1.20 23.47
CA ASN A 101 2.37 1.73 24.48
C ASN A 101 3.75 2.04 23.87
N THR A 102 4.20 1.21 22.93
CA THR A 102 5.53 1.35 22.30
C THR A 102 5.46 1.93 20.89
N GLY A 103 4.31 1.80 20.22
CA GLY A 103 4.13 2.13 18.81
C GLY A 103 4.73 1.09 17.84
N GLU A 104 5.34 0.02 18.35
CA GLU A 104 6.02 -0.98 17.55
C GLU A 104 5.05 -2.04 17.00
N ALA A 105 5.39 -2.58 15.82
CA ALA A 105 4.72 -3.75 15.27
C ALA A 105 5.22 -5.02 16.01
N LYS A 106 4.33 -5.72 16.71
CA LYS A 106 4.66 -6.99 17.40
C LYS A 106 4.61 -8.19 16.47
N ALA A 107 3.75 -8.14 15.45
CA ALA A 107 3.64 -9.16 14.43
C ALA A 107 3.09 -8.55 13.14
N THR A 108 3.52 -9.11 12.00
CA THR A 108 3.00 -8.79 10.67
C THR A 108 2.60 -10.09 9.98
N ALA A 109 1.49 -10.05 9.27
CA ALA A 109 0.97 -11.17 8.50
C ALA A 109 0.42 -10.67 7.16
N SER A 110 0.40 -11.54 6.16
CA SER A 110 -0.14 -11.23 4.83
C SER A 110 -0.92 -12.40 4.28
N CYS A 111 -1.99 -12.14 3.54
CA CYS A 111 -2.75 -13.17 2.84
C CYS A 111 -3.25 -12.70 1.48
N LEU A 112 -3.66 -13.64 0.64
CA LEU A 112 -4.33 -13.31 -0.61
C LEU A 112 -5.71 -12.70 -0.32
N ASN A 113 -6.06 -11.65 -1.06
CA ASN A 113 -7.41 -11.08 -1.04
C ASN A 113 -8.41 -12.13 -1.52
N ALA A 114 -9.33 -12.57 -0.67
CA ALA A 114 -10.28 -13.62 -1.02
C ALA A 114 -11.28 -13.20 -2.12
N GLN A 115 -11.38 -11.90 -2.42
CA GLN A 115 -12.16 -11.39 -3.55
C GLN A 115 -11.67 -11.89 -4.91
N VAL A 116 -10.42 -12.36 -5.02
CA VAL A 116 -9.90 -13.02 -6.24
C VAL A 116 -10.72 -14.25 -6.65
N ARG A 117 -11.50 -14.83 -5.72
CA ARG A 117 -12.44 -15.92 -5.99
C ARG A 117 -13.64 -15.50 -6.84
N VAL A 118 -13.93 -14.20 -6.87
CA VAL A 118 -14.98 -13.61 -7.71
C VAL A 118 -14.37 -13.13 -9.02
N ALA A 119 -13.31 -12.32 -8.95
CA ALA A 119 -12.54 -11.89 -10.11
C ALA A 119 -11.13 -11.46 -9.71
N GLU A 120 -10.13 -11.74 -10.56
CA GLU A 120 -8.74 -11.39 -10.30
C GLU A 120 -8.52 -9.87 -10.30
N ASP A 121 -9.02 -9.16 -11.31
CA ASP A 121 -8.83 -7.72 -11.49
C ASP A 121 -9.93 -6.87 -10.83
N LEU A 122 -9.57 -5.63 -10.48
CA LEU A 122 -10.45 -4.71 -9.76
C LEU A 122 -11.67 -4.26 -10.59
N LEU A 123 -11.49 -4.00 -11.88
CA LEU A 123 -12.57 -3.47 -12.74
C LEU A 123 -13.67 -4.51 -12.91
N THR A 124 -13.31 -5.78 -13.11
CA THR A 124 -14.28 -6.87 -13.16
C THR A 124 -15.01 -7.02 -11.81
N ARG A 125 -14.33 -6.86 -10.67
CA ARG A 125 -15.03 -6.84 -9.35
C ARG A 125 -16.04 -5.71 -9.26
N LEU A 126 -15.71 -4.51 -9.75
CA LEU A 126 -16.61 -3.36 -9.78
C LEU A 126 -17.83 -3.63 -10.66
N GLN A 127 -17.62 -4.15 -11.87
CA GLN A 127 -18.70 -4.48 -12.80
C GLN A 127 -19.64 -5.56 -12.23
N LEU A 128 -19.07 -6.64 -11.68
CA LEU A 128 -19.86 -7.72 -11.09
C LEU A 128 -20.57 -7.30 -9.80
N SER A 129 -20.11 -6.25 -9.11
CA SER A 129 -20.74 -5.80 -7.85
C SER A 129 -22.18 -5.31 -8.00
N GLU A 130 -22.60 -4.99 -9.23
CA GLU A 130 -23.98 -4.62 -9.56
C GLU A 130 -24.93 -5.82 -9.60
N GLU A 131 -24.39 -7.03 -9.75
CA GLU A 131 -25.20 -8.23 -9.74
C GLU A 131 -25.76 -8.49 -8.32
N PRO A 132 -27.04 -8.88 -8.20
CA PRO A 132 -27.67 -9.12 -6.91
C PRO A 132 -26.86 -10.08 -6.01
N GLY A 133 -26.43 -9.60 -4.84
CA GLY A 133 -25.71 -10.40 -3.85
C GLY A 133 -24.18 -10.44 -4.01
N VAL A 134 -23.64 -10.00 -5.15
CA VAL A 134 -22.19 -10.07 -5.41
C VAL A 134 -21.43 -9.01 -4.60
N ARG A 135 -21.97 -7.81 -4.42
CA ARG A 135 -21.37 -6.79 -3.54
C ARG A 135 -21.26 -7.28 -2.10
N GLU A 136 -22.31 -7.90 -1.57
CA GLU A 136 -22.32 -8.46 -0.22
C GLU A 136 -21.31 -9.61 -0.10
N GLN A 137 -21.18 -10.44 -1.15
CA GLN A 137 -20.16 -11.47 -1.23
C GLN A 137 -18.73 -10.88 -1.24
N LEU A 138 -18.46 -9.85 -2.06
CA LEU A 138 -17.15 -9.18 -2.13
C LEU A 138 -16.79 -8.52 -0.80
N THR A 139 -17.76 -7.88 -0.15
CA THR A 139 -17.61 -7.28 1.20
C THR A 139 -17.26 -8.36 2.23
N ARG A 140 -18.04 -9.46 2.24
CA ARG A 140 -17.82 -10.58 3.16
C ARG A 140 -16.44 -11.21 2.96
N LEU A 141 -16.04 -11.49 1.72
CA LEU A 141 -14.74 -12.10 1.41
C LEU A 141 -13.57 -11.20 1.87
N LEU A 142 -13.68 -9.88 1.69
CA LEU A 142 -12.66 -8.95 2.15
C LEU A 142 -12.56 -8.94 3.69
N ARG A 143 -13.70 -8.82 4.38
CA ARG A 143 -13.75 -8.86 5.85
C ARG A 143 -13.29 -10.21 6.41
N GLU A 144 -13.58 -11.33 5.75
CA GLU A 144 -13.05 -12.65 6.08
C GLU A 144 -11.53 -12.72 5.96
N SER A 145 -10.93 -12.14 4.92
CA SER A 145 -9.47 -12.02 4.81
C SER A 145 -8.88 -11.18 5.94
N VAL A 146 -9.48 -10.04 6.29
CA VAL A 146 -9.03 -9.21 7.43
C VAL A 146 -9.16 -9.99 8.75
N ASN A 147 -10.27 -10.69 8.99
CA ASN A 147 -10.48 -11.49 10.20
C ASN A 147 -9.45 -12.62 10.34
N ARG A 148 -9.08 -13.29 9.25
CA ARG A 148 -8.01 -14.31 9.27
C ARG A 148 -6.67 -13.71 9.69
N LEU A 149 -6.31 -12.55 9.15
CA LEU A 149 -5.09 -11.85 9.53
C LEU A 149 -5.11 -11.45 11.01
N VAL A 150 -6.23 -10.89 11.49
CA VAL A 150 -6.39 -10.53 12.91
C VAL A 150 -6.22 -11.74 13.82
N GLN A 151 -6.84 -12.87 13.50
CA GLN A 151 -6.73 -14.10 14.29
C GLN A 151 -5.29 -14.65 14.30
N GLU A 152 -4.62 -14.65 13.15
CA GLU A 152 -3.22 -15.07 13.03
C GLU A 152 -2.29 -14.17 13.87
N LEU A 153 -2.47 -12.85 13.78
CA LEU A 153 -1.71 -11.86 14.55
C LEU A 153 -1.94 -12.02 16.06
N ALA A 154 -3.20 -12.15 16.49
CA ALA A 154 -3.55 -12.35 17.89
C ALA A 154 -2.95 -13.65 18.45
N SER A 155 -3.02 -14.74 17.67
CA SER A 155 -2.41 -16.04 18.01
C SER A 155 -0.89 -15.93 18.17
N ARG A 156 -0.19 -15.29 17.21
CA ARG A 156 1.28 -15.08 17.28
C ARG A 156 1.70 -14.26 18.49
N ALA A 157 0.88 -13.29 18.90
CA ALA A 157 1.15 -12.44 20.05
C ALA A 157 0.64 -13.01 21.39
N GLY A 158 -0.08 -14.14 21.38
CA GLY A 158 -0.65 -14.74 22.59
C GLY A 158 -1.73 -13.88 23.25
N ILE A 159 -2.53 -13.15 22.47
CA ILE A 159 -3.60 -12.28 22.95
C ILE A 159 -4.96 -12.74 22.44
N SER A 160 -6.04 -12.33 23.12
CA SER A 160 -7.39 -12.47 22.55
C SER A 160 -7.63 -11.39 21.49
N PRO A 161 -8.31 -11.69 20.36
CA PRO A 161 -8.73 -10.67 19.41
C PRO A 161 -9.61 -9.57 20.05
N GLU A 162 -10.32 -9.87 21.14
CA GLU A 162 -11.10 -8.88 21.90
C GLU A 162 -10.21 -7.83 22.59
N GLU A 163 -8.90 -8.05 22.71
CA GLU A 163 -7.98 -7.03 23.24
C GLU A 163 -7.56 -5.98 22.19
N ILE A 164 -7.93 -6.20 20.91
CA ILE A 164 -7.68 -5.26 19.82
C ILE A 164 -8.80 -4.21 19.82
N THR A 165 -8.45 -3.00 20.23
CA THR A 165 -9.44 -1.93 20.50
C THR A 165 -9.56 -0.90 19.38
N ALA A 166 -8.68 -0.98 18.37
CA ALA A 166 -8.73 -0.12 17.21
C ALA A 166 -8.17 -0.80 15.95
N LEU A 167 -8.67 -0.40 14.79
CA LEU A 167 -8.17 -0.80 13.47
C LEU A 167 -8.05 0.41 12.55
N ALA A 168 -6.93 0.54 11.84
CA ALA A 168 -6.78 1.51 10.75
C ALA A 168 -6.70 0.75 9.41
N PHE A 169 -7.53 1.13 8.44
CA PHE A 169 -7.62 0.49 7.13
C PHE A 169 -7.19 1.47 6.03
N SER A 170 -6.19 1.07 5.25
CA SER A 170 -5.68 1.79 4.08
C SER A 170 -5.88 0.93 2.84
N GLY A 171 -6.25 1.54 1.72
CA GLY A 171 -6.40 0.86 0.44
C GLY A 171 -7.06 1.78 -0.59
N ASN A 172 -7.01 1.39 -1.86
CA ASN A 172 -7.63 2.16 -2.92
C ASN A 172 -9.13 2.37 -2.67
N THR A 173 -9.72 3.34 -3.37
CA THR A 173 -11.11 3.75 -3.17
C THR A 173 -12.09 2.58 -3.24
N ALA A 174 -11.92 1.68 -4.21
CA ALA A 174 -12.78 0.50 -4.36
C ALA A 174 -12.65 -0.49 -3.18
N MET A 175 -11.42 -0.76 -2.73
CA MET A 175 -11.19 -1.61 -1.56
C MET A 175 -11.81 -1.02 -0.29
N THR A 176 -11.73 0.30 -0.12
CA THR A 176 -12.41 1.00 0.98
C THR A 176 -13.93 0.85 0.89
N HIS A 177 -14.53 0.99 -0.31
CA HIS A 177 -15.97 0.82 -0.50
C HIS A 177 -16.42 -0.61 -0.20
N PHE A 178 -15.70 -1.62 -0.72
CA PHE A 178 -16.00 -3.02 -0.40
C PHE A 178 -15.83 -3.32 1.09
N PHE A 179 -14.80 -2.77 1.75
CA PHE A 179 -14.59 -3.00 3.18
C PHE A 179 -15.76 -2.46 4.01
N LEU A 180 -16.27 -1.29 3.64
CA LEU A 180 -17.40 -0.63 4.29
C LEU A 180 -18.77 -1.16 3.84
N GLY A 181 -18.84 -1.98 2.78
CA GLY A 181 -20.10 -2.47 2.22
C GLY A 181 -20.88 -1.39 1.46
N LEU A 182 -20.18 -0.38 0.94
CA LEU A 182 -20.76 0.69 0.11
C LEU A 182 -20.92 0.23 -1.34
N ASP A 183 -21.84 0.87 -2.06
CA ASP A 183 -22.04 0.65 -3.50
C ASP A 183 -20.89 1.27 -4.32
N PRO A 184 -20.08 0.47 -5.03
CA PRO A 184 -18.96 0.98 -5.79
C PRO A 184 -19.25 1.12 -7.30
N SER A 185 -20.48 0.90 -7.75
CA SER A 185 -20.87 0.82 -9.17
C SER A 185 -20.50 2.06 -9.99
N HIS A 186 -20.54 3.24 -9.37
CA HIS A 186 -20.20 4.50 -10.03
C HIS A 186 -18.70 4.83 -10.05
N LEU A 187 -17.84 4.00 -9.43
CA LEU A 187 -16.39 4.22 -9.45
C LEU A 187 -15.80 4.05 -10.85
N CYS A 188 -16.32 3.10 -11.64
CA CYS A 188 -15.84 2.81 -12.99
C CYS A 188 -16.77 3.33 -14.10
N ARG A 189 -17.73 4.19 -13.76
CA ARG A 189 -18.68 4.81 -14.71
C ARG A 189 -18.47 6.31 -14.71
N GLU A 190 -18.32 6.90 -15.88
CA GLU A 190 -18.25 8.35 -16.02
C GLU A 190 -19.45 9.02 -15.30
N PRO A 191 -19.23 10.04 -14.43
CA PRO A 191 -18.00 10.80 -14.22
C PRO A 191 -17.13 10.32 -13.02
N TYR A 192 -17.07 9.01 -12.78
CA TYR A 192 -16.17 8.32 -11.83
C TYR A 192 -16.34 8.81 -10.38
N LEU A 193 -17.50 8.52 -9.80
CA LEU A 193 -17.92 9.09 -8.52
C LEU A 193 -17.85 8.07 -7.37
N PRO A 194 -17.02 8.30 -6.34
CA PRO A 194 -17.10 7.55 -5.10
C PRO A 194 -18.30 7.98 -4.26
N VAL A 195 -18.80 7.07 -3.42
CA VAL A 195 -19.81 7.37 -2.39
C VAL A 195 -19.23 8.32 -1.35
N VAL A 196 -17.96 8.09 -0.97
CA VAL A 196 -17.29 8.89 0.05
C VAL A 196 -15.78 8.97 -0.20
N ASN A 197 -15.24 10.18 -0.09
CA ASN A 197 -13.79 10.42 -0.08
C ASN A 197 -13.23 10.47 1.35
N ASN A 198 -13.99 10.91 2.36
CA ASN A 198 -13.53 10.92 3.74
C ASN A 198 -14.41 10.00 4.63
N PRO A 199 -14.18 8.68 4.61
CA PRO A 199 -14.99 7.71 5.35
C PRO A 199 -14.85 7.84 6.88
N SER A 200 -13.68 8.27 7.38
CA SER A 200 -13.47 8.63 8.79
C SER A 200 -13.63 7.43 9.76
N PHE A 201 -14.42 7.56 10.84
CA PHE A 201 -14.53 6.57 11.93
C PHE A 201 -15.83 5.75 11.88
N TYR A 202 -15.72 4.47 12.23
CA TYR A 202 -16.82 3.51 12.39
C TYR A 202 -16.64 2.68 13.67
N ARG A 203 -17.75 2.08 14.12
CA ARG A 203 -17.86 1.14 15.24
C ARG A 203 -17.90 -0.28 14.72
N ASN A 204 -17.19 -1.17 15.41
CA ASN A 204 -17.08 -2.54 14.96
C ASN A 204 -18.43 -3.30 14.96
N ARG A 205 -19.06 -3.52 16.12
CA ARG A 205 -20.23 -4.41 16.27
C ARG A 205 -21.41 -4.07 15.35
N GLU A 206 -21.76 -2.79 15.24
CA GLU A 206 -22.96 -2.39 14.50
C GLU A 206 -22.74 -2.27 12.99
N GLU A 207 -21.51 -2.01 12.54
CA GLU A 207 -21.26 -1.58 11.16
C GLU A 207 -20.40 -2.59 10.38
N LEU A 208 -19.35 -3.14 10.98
CA LEU A 208 -18.40 -4.00 10.28
C LEU A 208 -18.38 -5.47 10.74
N ASN A 209 -18.60 -5.71 12.04
CA ASN A 209 -18.63 -7.02 12.69
C ASN A 209 -17.37 -7.86 12.43
N LEU A 210 -16.19 -7.24 12.60
CA LEU A 210 -14.88 -7.90 12.56
C LEU A 210 -14.59 -8.63 13.88
N VAL A 211 -13.68 -9.60 13.83
CA VAL A 211 -13.23 -10.40 14.98
C VAL A 211 -12.19 -9.62 15.79
N ILE A 212 -12.60 -8.48 16.33
CA ILE A 212 -11.84 -7.62 17.27
C ILE A 212 -12.76 -7.20 18.42
N HIS A 213 -12.32 -6.32 19.33
CA HIS A 213 -13.20 -5.81 20.40
C HIS A 213 -14.55 -5.31 19.81
N PRO A 214 -15.70 -5.66 20.41
CA PRO A 214 -16.99 -5.32 19.81
C PRO A 214 -17.25 -3.81 19.68
N GLU A 215 -16.75 -3.01 20.62
CA GLU A 215 -16.80 -1.54 20.55
C GLU A 215 -15.53 -0.93 19.93
N ALA A 216 -14.67 -1.71 19.25
CA ALA A 216 -13.46 -1.18 18.65
C ALA A 216 -13.76 -0.04 17.67
N VAL A 217 -12.86 0.94 17.64
CA VAL A 217 -12.89 2.03 16.66
C VAL A 217 -12.18 1.60 15.39
N ILE A 218 -12.83 1.79 14.25
CA ILE A 218 -12.27 1.50 12.94
C ILE A 218 -12.12 2.83 12.20
N TYR A 219 -10.91 3.12 11.72
CA TYR A 219 -10.62 4.31 10.94
C TYR A 219 -10.23 3.90 9.52
N CYS A 220 -10.95 4.40 8.53
CA CYS A 220 -10.56 4.23 7.13
C CYS A 220 -9.87 5.50 6.65
N LEU A 221 -8.73 5.33 5.97
CA LEU A 221 -8.00 6.46 5.39
C LEU A 221 -8.86 7.15 4.30
N PRO A 222 -8.66 8.47 4.10
CA PRO A 222 -9.36 9.20 3.05
C PRO A 222 -8.91 8.76 1.64
N ASN A 223 -9.79 8.99 0.67
CA ASN A 223 -9.61 8.77 -0.76
C ASN A 223 -9.73 10.11 -1.52
N VAL A 224 -9.30 10.12 -2.78
CA VAL A 224 -9.43 11.23 -3.73
C VAL A 224 -9.90 10.66 -5.08
N GLY A 225 -11.22 10.70 -5.29
CA GLY A 225 -11.83 10.19 -6.53
C GLY A 225 -11.78 8.67 -6.61
N SER A 226 -11.99 8.12 -7.81
CA SER A 226 -12.16 6.67 -7.98
C SER A 226 -10.89 5.84 -7.88
N TYR A 227 -9.75 6.42 -8.25
CA TYR A 227 -8.52 5.65 -8.51
C TYR A 227 -7.34 6.05 -7.63
N VAL A 228 -7.49 7.03 -6.75
CA VAL A 228 -6.46 7.40 -5.76
C VAL A 228 -7.07 7.27 -4.37
N GLY A 229 -6.71 6.22 -3.64
CA GLY A 229 -7.28 5.94 -2.32
C GLY A 229 -6.33 6.20 -1.16
N GLY A 230 -6.69 5.65 0.00
CA GLY A 230 -5.94 5.79 1.24
C GLY A 230 -4.51 5.24 1.17
N ASP A 231 -4.26 4.26 0.31
CA ASP A 231 -2.93 3.70 0.01
C ASP A 231 -1.99 4.74 -0.59
N ALA A 232 -2.42 5.45 -1.64
CA ALA A 232 -1.64 6.51 -2.25
C ALA A 232 -1.43 7.70 -1.28
N LEU A 233 -2.47 8.07 -0.54
CA LEU A 233 -2.38 9.15 0.45
C LEU A 233 -1.43 8.79 1.61
N ALA A 234 -1.42 7.52 2.02
CA ALA A 234 -0.45 6.99 2.96
C ALA A 234 0.98 7.10 2.39
N GLY A 235 1.19 6.79 1.11
CA GLY A 235 2.46 7.04 0.41
C GLY A 235 2.94 8.49 0.51
N ILE A 236 2.04 9.47 0.29
CA ILE A 236 2.35 10.91 0.43
C ILE A 236 2.69 11.28 1.88
N LEU A 237 1.96 10.73 2.85
CA LEU A 237 2.22 10.95 4.27
C LEU A 237 3.60 10.41 4.68
N VAL A 238 3.91 9.18 4.25
CA VAL A 238 5.13 8.46 4.64
C VAL A 238 6.37 9.09 4.01
N SER A 239 6.32 9.48 2.73
CA SER A 239 7.42 10.16 2.04
C SER A 239 7.73 11.55 2.63
N GLY A 240 6.71 12.21 3.21
CA GLY A 240 6.80 13.58 3.67
C GLY A 240 6.93 14.60 2.53
N MET A 241 6.68 14.22 1.27
CA MET A 241 6.79 15.13 0.12
C MET A 241 5.88 16.36 0.25
N HIS A 242 4.70 16.18 0.85
CA HIS A 242 3.73 17.24 1.13
C HIS A 242 4.20 18.27 2.18
N ARG A 243 5.40 18.11 2.76
CA ARG A 243 6.03 19.07 3.68
C ARG A 243 7.27 19.74 3.08
N ARG A 244 7.73 19.32 1.91
CA ARG A 244 8.97 19.78 1.28
C ARG A 244 8.71 20.93 0.30
N GLU A 245 9.69 21.81 0.11
CA GLU A 245 9.67 22.80 -0.97
C GLU A 245 10.02 22.14 -2.32
N ALA A 246 11.00 21.23 -2.26
CA ALA A 246 11.50 20.47 -3.39
C ALA A 246 10.39 19.68 -4.10
N VAL A 247 10.36 19.77 -5.42
CA VAL A 247 9.43 19.00 -6.25
C VAL A 247 9.83 17.53 -6.20
N SER A 248 8.87 16.69 -5.87
CA SER A 248 9.06 15.27 -5.67
C SER A 248 8.07 14.47 -6.49
N LEU A 249 8.52 13.31 -6.98
CA LEU A 249 7.68 12.32 -7.63
C LEU A 249 7.60 11.09 -6.73
N LEU A 250 6.38 10.67 -6.40
CA LEU A 250 6.08 9.42 -5.73
C LEU A 250 5.40 8.48 -6.73
N VAL A 251 5.85 7.23 -6.77
CA VAL A 251 5.23 6.17 -7.55
C VAL A 251 4.95 5.01 -6.61
N ASP A 252 3.68 4.65 -6.45
CA ASP A 252 3.30 3.39 -5.83
C ASP A 252 3.14 2.33 -6.92
N ILE A 253 3.93 1.26 -6.84
CA ILE A 253 3.91 0.18 -7.82
C ILE A 253 3.23 -1.04 -7.18
N GLY A 254 1.96 -1.23 -7.52
CA GLY A 254 1.20 -2.44 -7.24
C GLY A 254 0.52 -2.98 -8.50
N THR A 255 -0.63 -3.61 -8.30
CA THR A 255 -1.51 -4.05 -9.42
C THR A 255 -1.95 -2.86 -10.28
N ASN A 256 -2.17 -1.71 -9.64
CA ASN A 256 -2.29 -0.41 -10.29
C ASN A 256 -1.02 0.40 -10.01
N ALA A 257 -0.78 1.44 -10.82
CA ALA A 257 0.25 2.43 -10.50
C ALA A 257 -0.39 3.77 -10.20
N GLU A 258 -0.14 4.26 -9.00
CA GLU A 258 -0.51 5.59 -8.54
C GLU A 258 0.72 6.49 -8.57
N LEU A 259 0.60 7.62 -9.25
CA LEU A 259 1.67 8.59 -9.47
C LEU A 259 1.26 9.88 -8.79
N VAL A 260 2.15 10.45 -7.98
CA VAL A 260 1.94 11.73 -7.31
C VAL A 260 3.14 12.63 -7.56
N LEU A 261 2.90 13.82 -8.10
CA LEU A 261 3.91 14.84 -8.37
C LEU A 261 3.57 16.09 -7.57
N GLY A 262 4.56 16.66 -6.88
CA GLY A 262 4.39 17.95 -6.22
C GLY A 262 5.26 18.15 -5.00
N ASN A 263 4.79 19.04 -4.13
CA ASN A 263 5.51 19.52 -2.95
C ASN A 263 4.50 19.96 -1.85
N ARG A 264 4.91 20.84 -0.94
CA ARG A 264 4.04 21.35 0.14
C ARG A 264 2.89 22.25 -0.32
N GLU A 265 3.04 22.90 -1.48
CA GLU A 265 2.12 23.92 -1.99
C GLU A 265 1.05 23.30 -2.87
N TRP A 266 1.44 22.36 -3.74
CA TRP A 266 0.54 21.70 -4.68
C TRP A 266 0.89 20.21 -4.81
N LEU A 267 -0.13 19.41 -5.09
CA LEU A 267 0.01 17.99 -5.40
C LEU A 267 -0.94 17.65 -6.55
N VAL A 268 -0.42 16.99 -7.58
CA VAL A 268 -1.22 16.38 -8.65
C VAL A 268 -0.99 14.88 -8.65
N ALA A 269 -2.06 14.13 -8.90
CA ALA A 269 -1.97 12.68 -9.01
C ALA A 269 -2.63 12.18 -10.28
N ALA A 270 -2.12 11.06 -10.77
CA ALA A 270 -2.76 10.25 -11.77
C ALA A 270 -2.67 8.79 -11.33
N ALA A 271 -3.62 7.99 -11.79
CA ALA A 271 -3.61 6.56 -11.62
C ALA A 271 -3.79 5.92 -12.98
N GLY A 272 -3.04 4.86 -13.25
CA GLY A 272 -3.08 4.17 -14.52
C GLY A 272 -2.93 2.68 -14.33
N ALA A 273 -3.39 1.93 -15.33
CA ALA A 273 -3.07 0.52 -15.44
C ALA A 273 -1.57 0.39 -15.79
N ALA A 274 -0.71 0.24 -14.80
CA ALA A 274 0.59 -0.39 -15.01
C ALA A 274 0.41 -1.89 -15.33
N GLY A 275 -0.71 -2.47 -14.87
CA GLY A 275 -1.06 -3.88 -15.01
C GLY A 275 -0.32 -4.77 -14.00
N PRO A 276 -0.76 -6.04 -13.82
CA PRO A 276 -0.05 -7.05 -13.01
C PRO A 276 1.37 -7.37 -13.52
N ALA A 277 1.73 -6.75 -14.64
CA ALA A 277 3.03 -6.62 -15.23
C ALA A 277 4.19 -6.76 -14.24
N LEU A 278 4.38 -5.78 -13.34
CA LEU A 278 5.56 -5.71 -12.49
C LEU A 278 5.50 -6.67 -11.28
N GLU A 279 4.32 -7.19 -10.93
CA GLU A 279 4.10 -8.17 -9.85
C GLU A 279 4.22 -9.64 -10.31
N GLY A 280 4.80 -9.88 -11.50
CA GLY A 280 5.06 -11.21 -12.06
C GLY A 280 4.23 -11.57 -13.29
N GLY A 281 3.39 -10.66 -13.79
CA GLY A 281 2.56 -10.87 -14.98
C GLY A 281 3.15 -10.37 -16.32
N VAL A 282 4.28 -9.65 -16.35
CA VAL A 282 4.85 -9.14 -17.62
C VAL A 282 5.35 -10.27 -18.49
N VAL A 283 6.07 -11.21 -17.87
CA VAL A 283 6.85 -12.25 -18.56
C VAL A 283 6.24 -13.62 -18.29
N GLU A 284 6.27 -14.51 -19.28
CA GLU A 284 5.71 -15.86 -19.14
C GLU A 284 6.36 -16.66 -17.99
N ALA A 285 7.66 -16.45 -17.75
CA ALA A 285 8.40 -17.04 -16.65
C ALA A 285 8.17 -16.35 -15.28
N GLY A 286 7.25 -15.39 -15.20
CA GLY A 286 7.06 -14.52 -14.05
C GLY A 286 6.41 -15.22 -12.86
N THR A 287 6.82 -14.86 -11.65
CA THR A 287 6.22 -15.35 -10.41
C THR A 287 6.34 -14.31 -9.30
N ARG A 288 5.57 -14.48 -8.22
CA ARG A 288 5.66 -13.63 -7.03
C ARG A 288 6.88 -14.01 -6.19
N ALA A 289 7.40 -13.04 -5.44
CA ALA A 289 8.49 -13.28 -4.50
C ALA A 289 8.10 -14.33 -3.45
N GLY A 290 8.95 -15.33 -3.29
CA GLY A 290 8.75 -16.44 -2.37
C GLY A 290 9.74 -17.59 -2.63
N PRO A 291 9.75 -18.64 -1.79
CA PRO A 291 10.69 -19.75 -1.92
C PRO A 291 10.68 -20.40 -3.31
N GLY A 292 11.85 -20.44 -3.94
CA GLY A 292 12.07 -20.95 -5.31
C GLY A 292 11.98 -19.88 -6.40
N ALA A 293 11.63 -18.64 -6.09
CA ALA A 293 11.61 -17.55 -7.07
C ALA A 293 13.00 -16.90 -7.20
N VAL A 294 13.39 -16.55 -8.43
CA VAL A 294 14.62 -15.77 -8.69
C VAL A 294 14.35 -14.31 -8.40
N ASP A 295 15.14 -13.67 -7.54
CA ASP A 295 14.92 -12.29 -7.12
C ASP A 295 16.00 -11.31 -7.56
N ARG A 296 17.18 -11.80 -7.95
CA ARG A 296 18.29 -11.02 -8.51
C ARG A 296 18.90 -11.72 -9.69
N VAL A 297 19.30 -10.94 -10.69
CA VAL A 297 20.00 -11.42 -11.89
C VAL A 297 21.21 -10.52 -12.18
N TRP A 298 22.30 -11.11 -12.64
CA TRP A 298 23.48 -10.41 -13.11
C TRP A 298 23.84 -10.95 -14.49
N VAL A 299 24.05 -10.06 -15.45
CA VAL A 299 24.49 -10.41 -16.81
C VAL A 299 25.88 -9.84 -17.00
N ASP A 300 26.85 -10.68 -17.34
CA ASP A 300 28.19 -10.22 -17.70
C ASP A 300 28.13 -9.45 -19.04
N PRO A 301 28.53 -8.16 -19.08
CA PRO A 301 28.41 -7.36 -20.31
C PRO A 301 29.31 -7.82 -21.46
N SER A 302 30.35 -8.60 -21.18
CA SER A 302 31.35 -9.06 -22.15
C SER A 302 31.06 -10.46 -22.68
N THR A 303 30.61 -11.38 -21.83
CA THR A 303 30.33 -12.78 -22.21
C THR A 303 28.85 -13.04 -22.44
N GLY A 304 27.96 -12.24 -21.83
CA GLY A 304 26.53 -12.51 -21.76
C GLY A 304 26.16 -13.63 -20.78
N GLU A 305 27.09 -14.08 -19.92
CA GLU A 305 26.82 -15.08 -18.88
C GLU A 305 25.80 -14.54 -17.87
N ILE A 306 24.78 -15.34 -17.58
CA ILE A 306 23.70 -15.01 -16.64
C ILE A 306 23.96 -15.72 -15.31
N ARG A 307 23.93 -14.97 -14.22
CA ARG A 307 23.94 -15.48 -12.84
C ARG A 307 22.70 -14.98 -12.11
N TYR A 308 22.21 -15.74 -11.14
CA TYR A 308 21.01 -15.37 -10.41
C TYR A 308 21.00 -15.87 -8.96
N ARG A 309 20.11 -15.28 -8.16
CA ARG A 309 19.83 -15.69 -6.78
C ARG A 309 18.41 -16.22 -6.66
N VAL A 310 18.24 -17.34 -5.95
CA VAL A 310 16.94 -17.97 -5.67
C VAL A 310 16.57 -17.76 -4.21
N ILE A 311 15.38 -17.20 -3.95
CA ILE A 311 14.86 -17.03 -2.58
C ILE A 311 14.71 -18.41 -1.94
N GLY A 312 15.35 -18.62 -0.79
CA GLY A 312 15.33 -19.89 -0.07
C GLY A 312 16.12 -21.03 -0.74
N GLY A 313 16.80 -20.77 -1.86
CA GLY A 313 17.53 -21.78 -2.63
C GLY A 313 16.63 -22.82 -3.31
N GLY A 314 17.22 -23.96 -3.66
CA GLY A 314 16.50 -25.08 -4.27
C GLY A 314 16.15 -24.86 -5.75
N LYS A 315 15.16 -25.62 -6.23
CA LYS A 315 14.73 -25.57 -7.63
C LYS A 315 13.97 -24.29 -7.96
N VAL A 316 14.21 -23.78 -9.16
CA VAL A 316 13.64 -22.51 -9.62
C VAL A 316 12.20 -22.68 -10.10
N LYS A 317 11.31 -21.81 -9.65
CA LYS A 317 9.89 -21.77 -10.02
C LYS A 317 9.54 -20.69 -11.05
N GLY A 318 10.31 -19.61 -11.08
CA GLY A 318 10.04 -18.44 -11.92
C GLY A 318 10.92 -17.25 -11.57
N LEU A 319 10.76 -16.15 -12.30
CA LEU A 319 11.43 -14.88 -12.10
C LEU A 319 10.50 -13.90 -11.38
N CYS A 320 10.97 -13.32 -10.26
CA CYS A 320 10.31 -12.17 -9.67
C CYS A 320 10.43 -10.97 -10.61
N GLY A 321 9.54 -9.98 -10.48
CA GLY A 321 9.67 -8.77 -11.29
C GLY A 321 11.00 -8.04 -11.08
N SER A 322 11.61 -8.09 -9.89
CA SER A 322 12.95 -7.53 -9.65
C SER A 322 14.04 -8.19 -10.48
N ALA A 323 13.98 -9.52 -10.61
CA ALA A 323 14.87 -10.28 -11.47
C ALA A 323 14.66 -9.97 -12.96
N VAL A 324 13.42 -9.69 -13.38
CA VAL A 324 13.12 -9.26 -14.75
C VAL A 324 13.76 -7.89 -15.04
N VAL A 325 13.69 -6.95 -14.10
CA VAL A 325 14.32 -5.64 -14.23
C VAL A 325 15.85 -5.76 -14.29
N ASP A 326 16.45 -6.52 -13.37
CA ASP A 326 17.88 -6.82 -13.37
C ASP A 326 18.35 -7.44 -14.69
N LEU A 327 17.63 -8.48 -15.15
CA LEU A 327 17.92 -9.19 -16.40
C LEU A 327 17.87 -8.25 -17.59
N LEU A 328 16.77 -7.50 -17.76
CA LEU A 328 16.61 -6.59 -18.89
C LEU A 328 17.70 -5.50 -18.90
N ALA A 329 18.04 -4.93 -17.74
CA ALA A 329 19.10 -3.94 -17.64
C ALA A 329 20.45 -4.53 -18.08
N GLY A 330 20.77 -5.73 -17.59
CA GLY A 330 21.96 -6.47 -17.98
C GLY A 330 22.02 -6.78 -19.47
N LEU A 331 20.91 -7.25 -20.07
CA LEU A 331 20.85 -7.58 -21.50
C LEU A 331 21.01 -6.33 -22.40
N VAL A 332 20.49 -5.18 -21.97
CA VAL A 332 20.66 -3.90 -22.68
C VAL A 332 22.13 -3.46 -22.63
N LEU A 333 22.78 -3.52 -21.46
CA LEU A 333 24.20 -3.16 -21.31
C LEU A 333 25.12 -4.14 -22.07
N ALA A 334 24.79 -5.42 -22.08
CA ALA A 334 25.49 -6.45 -22.85
C ALA A 334 25.27 -6.34 -24.37
N GLY A 335 24.33 -5.52 -24.84
CA GLY A 335 24.00 -5.39 -26.27
C GLY A 335 23.31 -6.62 -26.86
N ILE A 336 22.79 -7.51 -26.01
CA ILE A 336 21.95 -8.65 -26.41
C ILE A 336 20.56 -8.15 -26.84
N ILE A 337 20.10 -7.07 -26.20
CA ILE A 337 18.89 -6.33 -26.57
C ILE A 337 19.30 -4.88 -26.88
N ASP A 338 18.75 -4.30 -27.94
CA ASP A 338 18.95 -2.89 -28.28
C ASP A 338 18.02 -1.96 -27.46
N ARG A 339 18.19 -0.64 -27.64
CA ARG A 339 17.37 0.35 -26.93
C ARG A 339 15.87 0.29 -27.29
N ALA A 340 15.51 -0.29 -28.44
CA ALA A 340 14.11 -0.49 -28.83
C ALA A 340 13.55 -1.83 -28.30
N GLY A 341 14.29 -2.51 -27.43
CA GLY A 341 13.90 -3.80 -26.86
C GLY A 341 14.00 -4.96 -27.84
N ARG A 342 14.74 -4.83 -28.95
CA ARG A 342 14.88 -5.91 -29.94
C ARG A 342 16.12 -6.74 -29.64
N PHE A 343 15.97 -8.05 -29.69
CA PHE A 343 17.12 -8.94 -29.63
C PHE A 343 18.06 -8.71 -30.83
N THR A 344 19.36 -8.67 -30.58
CA THR A 344 20.39 -8.54 -31.61
C THR A 344 20.77 -9.91 -32.18
N ASN A 345 21.51 -9.93 -33.30
CA ASN A 345 22.02 -11.15 -33.94
C ASN A 345 20.95 -12.20 -34.32
N GLY A 346 19.72 -11.75 -34.62
CA GLY A 346 18.63 -12.61 -35.08
C GLY A 346 17.99 -13.48 -33.99
N ARG A 347 18.40 -13.35 -32.72
CA ARG A 347 17.74 -14.02 -31.59
C ARG A 347 16.32 -13.51 -31.41
N LYS A 348 15.45 -14.31 -30.80
CA LYS A 348 14.08 -13.92 -30.41
C LYS A 348 13.79 -14.18 -28.94
N GLU A 349 14.68 -14.90 -28.28
CA GLU A 349 14.54 -15.32 -26.90
C GLU A 349 15.93 -15.68 -26.34
N ILE A 350 16.02 -15.75 -25.02
CA ILE A 350 17.20 -16.20 -24.29
C ILE A 350 16.78 -17.10 -23.12
N GLU A 351 17.48 -18.22 -22.96
CA GLU A 351 17.35 -19.06 -21.78
C GLU A 351 18.02 -18.36 -20.59
N VAL A 352 17.29 -18.24 -19.49
CA VAL A 352 17.74 -17.60 -18.24
C VAL A 352 18.12 -18.66 -17.20
N VAL A 353 17.35 -19.74 -17.15
CA VAL A 353 17.53 -20.86 -16.22
C VAL A 353 17.31 -22.16 -16.99
N SER A 354 18.24 -23.11 -16.87
CA SER A 354 18.16 -24.39 -17.57
C SER A 354 17.06 -25.30 -17.01
N ALA A 355 16.60 -26.26 -17.81
CA ALA A 355 15.52 -27.16 -17.43
C ALA A 355 15.84 -28.02 -16.19
N GLU A 356 17.11 -28.36 -15.97
CA GLU A 356 17.55 -29.20 -14.85
C GLU A 356 17.40 -28.49 -13.50
N GLU A 357 17.57 -27.16 -13.51
CA GLU A 357 17.50 -26.30 -12.33
C GLU A 357 16.07 -25.91 -11.96
N THR A 358 15.10 -26.07 -12.88
CA THR A 358 13.71 -25.71 -12.59
C THR A 358 12.92 -26.82 -11.91
N GLU A 359 11.89 -26.41 -11.16
CA GLU A 359 10.93 -27.31 -10.51
C GLU A 359 10.10 -28.08 -11.54
N GLN A 360 9.76 -27.43 -12.65
CA GLN A 360 8.88 -27.96 -13.68
C GLN A 360 9.62 -28.76 -14.77
N GLY A 361 10.95 -28.83 -14.73
CA GLY A 361 11.75 -29.55 -15.73
C GLY A 361 11.72 -28.91 -17.13
N ARG A 362 11.40 -27.61 -17.20
CA ARG A 362 11.40 -26.81 -18.44
C ARG A 362 12.27 -25.57 -18.24
N PRO A 363 12.99 -25.08 -19.26
CA PRO A 363 13.81 -23.89 -19.12
C PRO A 363 12.94 -22.65 -18.85
N LEU A 364 13.48 -21.68 -18.11
CA LEU A 364 12.88 -20.35 -18.03
C LEU A 364 13.48 -19.47 -19.11
N ILE A 365 12.62 -18.92 -19.95
CA ILE A 365 13.02 -18.17 -21.14
C ILE A 365 12.47 -16.74 -21.03
N LEU A 366 13.26 -15.77 -21.48
CA LEU A 366 12.78 -14.41 -21.76
C LEU A 366 12.62 -14.25 -23.27
N SER A 367 11.39 -14.04 -23.73
CA SER A 367 11.06 -13.88 -25.15
C SER A 367 10.98 -12.43 -25.60
N GLN A 368 11.01 -12.20 -26.91
CA GLN A 368 10.78 -10.88 -27.50
C GLN A 368 9.41 -10.30 -27.14
N LYS A 369 8.40 -11.15 -26.90
CA LYS A 369 7.06 -10.74 -26.46
C LYS A 369 7.11 -10.17 -25.04
N ASP A 370 7.85 -10.83 -24.16
CA ASP A 370 8.04 -10.40 -22.77
C ASP A 370 8.71 -9.02 -22.70
N VAL A 371 9.78 -8.81 -23.47
CA VAL A 371 10.47 -7.50 -23.56
C VAL A 371 9.53 -6.40 -24.05
N LYS A 372 8.66 -6.69 -25.04
CA LYS A 372 7.67 -5.74 -25.55
C LYS A 372 6.59 -5.43 -24.50
N ASN A 373 6.13 -6.42 -23.75
CA ASN A 373 5.17 -6.22 -22.66
C ASN A 373 5.76 -5.34 -21.55
N PHE A 374 7.05 -5.55 -21.22
CA PHE A 374 7.75 -4.70 -20.26
C PHE A 374 7.82 -3.24 -20.75
N LEU A 375 8.25 -3.03 -21.99
CA LEU A 375 8.34 -1.69 -22.58
C LEU A 375 6.98 -0.97 -22.62
N ARG A 376 5.89 -1.69 -22.90
CA ARG A 376 4.53 -1.12 -22.82
C ARG A 376 4.20 -0.64 -21.41
N THR A 377 4.46 -1.47 -20.40
CA THR A 377 4.21 -1.10 -19.00
C THR A 377 5.02 0.13 -18.58
N LYS A 378 6.33 0.09 -18.83
CA LYS A 378 7.23 1.21 -18.54
C LYS A 378 6.86 2.48 -19.32
N GLY A 379 6.45 2.33 -20.58
CA GLY A 379 6.03 3.42 -21.45
C GLY A 379 4.76 4.10 -20.95
N ALA A 380 3.77 3.33 -20.46
CA ALA A 380 2.55 3.87 -19.86
C ALA A 380 2.84 4.71 -18.62
N MET A 381 3.71 4.22 -17.74
CA MET A 381 4.13 4.96 -16.53
C MET A 381 4.84 6.26 -16.89
N THR A 382 5.79 6.23 -17.83
CA THR A 382 6.52 7.43 -18.27
C THR A 382 5.57 8.45 -18.91
N ALA A 383 4.65 8.02 -19.77
CA ALA A 383 3.67 8.88 -20.41
C ALA A 383 2.73 9.56 -19.39
N ALA A 384 2.34 8.84 -18.35
CA ALA A 384 1.55 9.39 -17.26
C ALA A 384 2.34 10.43 -16.44
N ILE A 385 3.63 10.18 -16.15
CA ILE A 385 4.50 11.16 -15.48
C ILE A 385 4.64 12.43 -16.34
N GLU A 386 4.90 12.29 -17.64
CA GLU A 386 4.98 13.41 -18.58
C GLU A 386 3.68 14.22 -18.64
N ARG A 387 2.53 13.54 -18.53
CA ARG A 387 1.22 14.21 -18.49
C ARG A 387 1.02 15.01 -17.21
N LEU A 388 1.48 14.52 -16.06
CA LEU A 388 1.47 15.27 -14.79
C LEU A 388 2.39 16.49 -14.88
N GLN A 389 3.59 16.31 -15.43
CA GLN A 389 4.58 17.36 -15.67
C GLN A 389 4.04 18.48 -16.56
N GLU A 390 3.41 18.14 -17.69
CA GLU A 390 2.76 19.12 -18.58
C GLU A 390 1.66 19.91 -17.84
N ALA A 391 0.88 19.24 -16.97
CA ALA A 391 -0.23 19.87 -16.26
C ALA A 391 0.22 21.02 -15.34
N VAL A 392 1.45 20.95 -14.84
CA VAL A 392 2.02 21.92 -13.90
C VAL A 392 3.22 22.69 -14.48
N GLY A 393 3.55 22.46 -15.76
CA GLY A 393 4.57 23.21 -16.49
C GLY A 393 6.02 22.95 -16.06
N ILE A 394 6.35 21.72 -15.64
CA ILE A 394 7.71 21.33 -15.26
C ILE A 394 8.22 20.16 -16.11
N GLY A 395 9.51 19.81 -15.99
CA GLY A 395 10.11 18.64 -16.63
C GLY A 395 10.83 17.71 -15.66
N PHE A 396 11.42 16.62 -16.19
CA PHE A 396 12.15 15.63 -15.37
C PHE A 396 13.33 16.21 -14.59
N LYS A 397 13.95 17.28 -15.10
CA LYS A 397 15.08 17.95 -14.45
C LYS A 397 14.69 18.75 -13.21
N ASP A 398 13.41 19.09 -13.06
CA ASP A 398 12.89 19.81 -11.91
C ASP A 398 12.55 18.87 -10.74
N ILE A 399 12.47 17.56 -10.99
CA ILE A 399 12.23 16.56 -9.95
C ILE A 399 13.51 16.37 -9.14
N GLU A 400 13.44 16.70 -7.86
CA GLU A 400 14.59 16.58 -6.96
C GLU A 400 14.60 15.25 -6.21
N TYR A 401 13.43 14.75 -5.79
CA TYR A 401 13.30 13.48 -5.08
C TYR A 401 12.37 12.53 -5.81
N PHE A 402 12.74 11.25 -5.79
CA PHE A 402 11.93 10.17 -6.32
C PHE A 402 11.67 9.16 -5.22
N PHE A 403 10.40 8.98 -4.89
CA PHE A 403 9.93 8.04 -3.88
C PHE A 403 9.26 6.86 -4.56
N VAL A 404 9.57 5.65 -4.12
CA VAL A 404 8.92 4.43 -4.62
C VAL A 404 8.29 3.67 -3.47
N ALA A 405 7.00 3.40 -3.61
CA ALA A 405 6.24 2.55 -2.70
C ALA A 405 5.79 1.27 -3.42
N GLY A 406 5.24 0.35 -2.62
CA GLY A 406 4.71 -0.92 -3.09
C GLY A 406 5.72 -2.06 -2.91
N ALA A 407 5.19 -3.28 -2.79
CA ALA A 407 6.00 -4.49 -2.54
C ALA A 407 7.02 -4.75 -3.64
N PHE A 408 6.73 -4.31 -4.86
CA PHE A 408 7.65 -4.40 -5.98
C PHE A 408 8.84 -3.43 -5.83
N GLY A 409 8.57 -2.18 -5.46
CA GLY A 409 9.58 -1.13 -5.36
C GLY A 409 10.65 -1.40 -4.29
N GLU A 410 10.30 -2.11 -3.22
CA GLU A 410 11.20 -2.41 -2.09
C GLU A 410 12.44 -3.21 -2.49
N HIS A 411 12.31 -4.10 -3.48
CA HIS A 411 13.36 -5.07 -3.84
C HIS A 411 14.04 -4.76 -5.18
N LEU A 412 13.66 -3.65 -5.83
CA LEU A 412 14.26 -3.25 -7.09
C LEU A 412 15.67 -2.71 -6.91
N ASP A 413 16.56 -3.15 -7.79
CA ASP A 413 17.88 -2.53 -7.93
C ASP A 413 17.72 -1.16 -8.59
N VAL A 414 18.14 -0.12 -7.85
CA VAL A 414 18.01 1.28 -8.30
C VAL A 414 18.77 1.51 -9.61
N GLU A 415 19.94 0.89 -9.79
CA GLU A 415 20.73 1.07 -11.00
C GLU A 415 20.09 0.39 -12.20
N ALA A 416 19.54 -0.81 -12.03
CA ALA A 416 18.79 -1.48 -13.08
C ALA A 416 17.53 -0.69 -13.47
N ALA A 417 16.78 -0.19 -12.48
CA ALA A 417 15.57 0.59 -12.72
C ALA A 417 15.85 1.92 -13.46
N VAL A 418 16.92 2.65 -13.09
CA VAL A 418 17.36 3.84 -13.82
C VAL A 418 17.85 3.48 -15.23
N THR A 419 18.59 2.37 -15.38
CA THR A 419 19.08 1.88 -16.69
C THR A 419 17.95 1.60 -17.68
N LEU A 420 16.82 1.08 -17.19
CA LEU A 420 15.62 0.83 -18.01
C LEU A 420 14.71 2.06 -18.16
N GLY A 421 15.00 3.15 -17.46
CA GLY A 421 14.13 4.33 -17.40
C GLY A 421 12.79 4.07 -16.71
N LEU A 422 12.76 3.12 -15.78
CA LEU A 422 11.63 3.02 -14.83
C LEU A 422 11.69 4.18 -13.84
N TYR A 423 12.90 4.54 -13.40
CA TYR A 423 13.16 5.61 -12.44
C TYR A 423 13.87 6.77 -13.14
N PRO A 424 13.60 8.03 -12.77
CA PRO A 424 14.36 9.16 -13.29
C PRO A 424 15.84 9.05 -12.93
N ASP A 425 16.72 9.56 -13.78
CA ASP A 425 18.17 9.54 -13.53
C ASP A 425 18.57 10.65 -12.55
N LEU A 426 18.35 10.38 -11.27
CA LEU A 426 18.73 11.22 -10.15
C LEU A 426 19.97 10.66 -9.44
N SER A 427 20.57 11.47 -8.57
CA SER A 427 21.53 10.96 -7.58
C SER A 427 20.85 9.89 -6.70
N ARG A 428 21.56 8.81 -6.40
CA ARG A 428 20.96 7.58 -5.84
C ARG A 428 20.44 7.82 -4.42
N GLU A 429 21.05 8.74 -3.68
CA GLU A 429 20.56 9.20 -2.37
C GLU A 429 19.21 9.95 -2.42
N ARG A 430 18.76 10.37 -3.61
CA ARG A 430 17.45 11.03 -3.81
C ARG A 430 16.39 10.07 -4.34
N ILE A 431 16.75 8.80 -4.55
CA ILE A 431 15.81 7.71 -4.86
C ILE A 431 15.54 6.94 -3.57
N ILE A 432 14.34 7.08 -3.02
CA ILE A 432 13.99 6.61 -1.69
C ILE A 432 12.93 5.52 -1.80
N LEU A 433 13.29 4.31 -1.38
CA LEU A 433 12.40 3.15 -1.34
C LEU A 433 11.64 3.17 0.00
N LEU A 434 10.32 3.26 -0.06
CA LEU A 434 9.44 3.38 1.12
C LEU A 434 8.92 2.03 1.63
N GLY A 435 9.07 0.95 0.84
CA GLY A 435 8.43 -0.33 1.12
C GLY A 435 6.90 -0.24 1.06
N ASN A 436 6.21 -0.96 1.94
CA ASN A 436 4.75 -0.86 2.07
C ASN A 436 4.32 0.43 2.80
N ALA A 437 4.28 1.53 2.05
CA ALA A 437 3.89 2.83 2.57
C ALA A 437 2.41 2.89 2.99
N SER A 438 1.52 2.11 2.36
CA SER A 438 0.11 1.98 2.74
C SER A 438 -0.04 1.50 4.19
N LEU A 439 0.65 0.41 4.53
CA LEU A 439 0.64 -0.17 5.88
C LEU A 439 1.26 0.78 6.92
N GLU A 440 2.38 1.43 6.59
CA GLU A 440 3.02 2.40 7.48
C GLU A 440 2.14 3.65 7.69
N GLY A 441 1.44 4.12 6.66
CA GLY A 441 0.46 5.20 6.79
C GLY A 441 -0.73 4.81 7.67
N ALA A 442 -1.25 3.59 7.52
CA ALA A 442 -2.27 3.06 8.43
C ALA A 442 -1.76 2.97 9.88
N ARG A 443 -0.51 2.55 10.11
CA ARG A 443 0.11 2.54 11.44
C ARG A 443 0.23 3.95 12.02
N ARG A 444 0.66 4.94 11.24
CA ARG A 444 0.74 6.35 11.68
C ARG A 444 -0.65 6.90 12.01
N ALA A 445 -1.65 6.61 11.17
CA ALA A 445 -3.04 7.01 11.42
C ALA A 445 -3.63 6.35 12.68
N LEU A 446 -3.21 5.13 13.02
CA LEU A 446 -3.57 4.44 14.26
C LEU A 446 -2.96 5.16 15.49
N LEU A 447 -1.69 5.55 15.41
CA LEU A 447 -0.91 6.07 16.54
C LEU A 447 -1.00 7.58 16.75
N ASP A 448 -1.17 8.38 15.70
CA ASP A 448 -1.10 9.83 15.77
C ASP A 448 -2.37 10.48 15.22
N GLU A 449 -2.87 11.48 15.94
CA GLU A 449 -4.00 12.30 15.49
C GLU A 449 -3.58 13.27 14.39
N LYS A 450 -2.38 13.85 14.50
CA LYS A 450 -1.84 14.75 13.48
C LYS A 450 -1.68 14.03 12.15
N ALA A 451 -1.26 12.77 12.15
CA ALA A 451 -1.20 11.96 10.93
C ALA A 451 -2.57 11.84 10.23
N ARG A 452 -3.67 11.71 10.99
CA ARG A 452 -5.03 11.66 10.42
C ARG A 452 -5.47 13.01 9.88
N GLU A 453 -5.17 14.10 10.60
CA GLU A 453 -5.43 15.47 10.13
C GLU A 453 -4.66 15.78 8.85
N GLU A 454 -3.39 15.36 8.79
CA GLU A 454 -2.54 15.51 7.63
C GLU A 454 -3.04 14.71 6.43
N LEU A 455 -3.50 13.46 6.63
CA LEU A 455 -4.13 12.68 5.55
C LEU A 455 -5.34 13.39 4.94
N VAL A 456 -6.21 13.97 5.78
CA VAL A 456 -7.35 14.78 5.31
C VAL A 456 -6.86 16.02 4.56
N SER A 457 -5.84 16.71 5.07
CA SER A 457 -5.27 17.89 4.40
C SER A 457 -4.60 17.55 3.06
N ILE A 458 -3.87 16.43 2.98
CA ILE A 458 -3.29 15.91 1.75
C ILE A 458 -4.39 15.67 0.72
N GLY A 459 -5.46 14.96 1.10
CA GLY A 459 -6.58 14.68 0.19
C GLY A 459 -7.27 15.95 -0.32
N GLN A 460 -7.35 17.01 0.49
CA GLN A 460 -7.91 18.31 0.08
C GLN A 460 -7.02 19.10 -0.89
N LYS A 461 -5.70 18.94 -0.80
CA LYS A 461 -4.73 19.62 -1.69
C LYS A 461 -4.50 18.85 -2.99
N LEU A 462 -4.73 17.55 -2.99
CA LEU A 462 -4.45 16.67 -4.11
C LEU A 462 -5.45 16.88 -5.25
N THR A 463 -4.94 17.22 -6.42
CA THR A 463 -5.75 17.31 -7.65
C THR A 463 -5.54 16.05 -8.49
N TYR A 464 -6.61 15.29 -8.73
CA TYR A 464 -6.57 14.12 -9.60
C TYR A 464 -6.68 14.52 -11.08
N ILE A 465 -5.83 13.96 -11.92
CA ILE A 465 -5.83 14.12 -13.38
C ILE A 465 -6.23 12.80 -14.01
N GLU A 466 -7.37 12.82 -14.70
CA GLU A 466 -7.89 11.67 -15.44
C GLU A 466 -7.06 11.44 -16.72
N LEU A 467 -6.43 10.27 -16.83
CA LEU A 467 -5.62 9.90 -17.99
C LEU A 467 -6.47 9.40 -19.16
N ASN A 468 -7.65 8.84 -18.89
CA ASN A 468 -8.52 8.25 -19.93
C ASN A 468 -9.00 9.28 -20.97
N ALA A 469 -9.04 10.56 -20.60
CA ALA A 469 -9.46 11.66 -21.48
C ALA A 469 -8.29 12.33 -22.22
N ASP A 470 -7.05 11.90 -22.02
CA ASP A 470 -5.87 12.54 -22.61
C ASP A 470 -5.61 12.05 -24.05
N GLN A 471 -5.98 12.88 -25.03
CA GLN A 471 -5.76 12.61 -26.46
C GLN A 471 -4.27 12.52 -26.84
N LYS A 472 -3.36 13.12 -26.06
CA LYS A 472 -1.91 13.09 -26.31
C LYS A 472 -1.21 11.93 -25.59
N PHE A 473 -1.93 11.14 -24.79
CA PHE A 473 -1.34 10.04 -24.03
C PHE A 473 -0.66 9.02 -24.94
N MET A 474 -1.30 8.70 -26.08
CA MET A 474 -0.77 7.73 -27.04
C MET A 474 0.55 8.17 -27.69
N ASP A 475 0.72 9.47 -27.97
CA ASP A 475 1.96 9.98 -28.56
C ASP A 475 3.13 9.84 -27.58
N ARG A 476 2.91 10.20 -26.30
CA ARG A 476 3.88 10.03 -25.20
C ARG A 476 4.20 8.56 -24.97
N PHE A 477 3.18 7.72 -24.94
CA PHE A 477 3.29 6.28 -24.74
C PHE A 477 4.21 5.63 -25.75
N VAL A 478 4.10 5.98 -27.04
CA VAL A 478 4.98 5.46 -28.09
C VAL A 478 6.42 5.96 -27.90
N GLY A 479 6.61 7.26 -27.60
CA GLY A 479 7.93 7.86 -27.37
C GLY A 479 8.68 7.25 -26.17
N ALA A 480 7.95 6.77 -25.17
CA ALA A 480 8.50 6.21 -23.95
C ALA A 480 8.90 4.71 -24.04
N GLN A 481 8.61 4.02 -25.15
CA GLN A 481 8.91 2.58 -25.35
C GLN A 481 10.36 2.30 -25.78
N PHE A 482 11.32 2.96 -25.13
CA PHE A 482 12.75 2.75 -25.33
C PHE A 482 13.48 2.65 -23.99
N PHE A 483 14.63 1.99 -23.98
CA PHE A 483 15.55 1.94 -22.84
C PHE A 483 16.67 2.99 -22.97
N PRO A 484 16.90 3.84 -21.94
CA PRO A 484 15.95 4.20 -20.89
C PRO A 484 14.83 5.12 -21.41
N HIS A 485 15.02 5.82 -22.53
CA HIS A 485 14.05 6.70 -23.16
C HIS A 485 14.49 7.00 -24.61
N THR A 486 13.63 7.58 -25.45
CA THR A 486 14.06 8.04 -26.79
C THR A 486 15.10 9.17 -26.66
N ASP A 487 14.82 10.14 -25.79
CA ASP A 487 15.74 11.21 -25.40
C ASP A 487 16.71 10.73 -24.31
N LEU A 488 17.99 10.57 -24.67
CA LEU A 488 19.04 10.16 -23.73
C LEU A 488 19.56 11.29 -22.83
N GLU A 489 19.26 12.55 -23.13
CA GLU A 489 19.70 13.67 -22.29
C GLU A 489 18.99 13.68 -20.94
N LEU A 490 17.86 12.97 -20.82
CA LEU A 490 17.17 12.73 -19.56
C LEU A 490 17.86 11.69 -18.66
N TYR A 491 18.79 10.90 -19.23
CA TYR A 491 19.46 9.79 -18.56
C TYR A 491 20.99 9.86 -18.74
N PRO A 492 21.65 10.92 -18.27
CA PRO A 492 23.07 11.14 -18.51
C PRO A 492 23.96 10.00 -18.01
N THR A 493 23.66 9.41 -16.84
CA THR A 493 24.47 8.32 -16.28
C THR A 493 24.32 7.03 -17.08
N VAL A 494 23.11 6.76 -17.58
CA VAL A 494 22.86 5.61 -18.45
C VAL A 494 23.52 5.80 -19.82
N ARG A 495 23.44 7.01 -20.39
CA ARG A 495 24.12 7.36 -21.64
C ARG A 495 25.62 7.10 -21.55
N GLU A 496 26.26 7.48 -20.44
CA GLU A 496 27.68 7.22 -20.19
C GLU A 496 27.99 5.72 -20.10
N ARG A 497 27.17 4.94 -19.38
CA ARG A 497 27.31 3.48 -19.32
C ARG A 497 27.18 2.82 -20.68
N LEU A 498 26.20 3.23 -21.47
CA LEU A 498 25.99 2.71 -22.82
C LEU A 498 27.16 3.07 -23.75
N ARG A 499 27.74 4.26 -23.63
CA ARG A 499 28.98 4.63 -24.36
C ARG A 499 30.16 3.77 -23.92
N ALA A 500 30.39 3.63 -22.62
CA ALA A 500 31.47 2.82 -22.07
C ALA A 500 31.36 1.34 -22.49
N ALA A 501 30.14 0.82 -22.63
CA ALA A 501 29.85 -0.52 -23.14
C ALA A 501 29.88 -0.64 -24.68
N GLY A 502 30.21 0.43 -25.42
CA GLY A 502 30.25 0.45 -26.89
C GLY A 502 28.88 0.26 -27.55
N ARG A 503 27.80 0.68 -26.88
CA ARG A 503 26.41 0.51 -27.33
C ARG A 503 25.81 1.75 -27.98
N LEU A 504 26.50 2.89 -27.92
CA LEU A 504 26.16 4.10 -28.65
C LEU A 504 27.24 4.37 -29.69
N LYS A 505 26.82 4.70 -30.91
CA LYS A 505 27.74 5.25 -31.93
C LYS A 505 28.15 6.65 -31.48
N GLU A 506 29.41 7.00 -31.69
CA GLU A 506 29.97 8.33 -31.37
C GLU A 506 29.17 9.48 -31.97
#